data_AF-A0A8J2JMR9-F1
#
_entry.id   AF-A0A8J2JMR9-F1
#
_cell.length_a   1.000
_cell.length_b   1.000
_cell.length_c   1.000
_cell.angle_alpha   90.00
_cell.angle_beta   90.00
_cell.angle_gamma   90.00
#
_symmetry.space_group_name_H-M   'P 1'
#
loop_
_entity.id
_entity.type
_entity.pdbx_description
1 polymer ?
#
loop_
_entity_poly.entity_id
_entity_poly.type
_entity_poly.pdbx_seq_one_letter_code
_entity_poly.pdbx_strand_id
1 'polypeptide(L)'
;MEVPTSSSSHNNSTAIVLTFGLGAVGTYYLILWNKNSKKRKHLKRLRKLREKERQEQFREFALQLPFDKGSAAIVALPFDVLVDKLQKRELKAKQVLEAYIAKTLLVTQEFNCVAQFIDKSIEWANELDALPEVKGPLHG
;
A
#
# COMPACT_ATOMS: atom_id res chain seq x y z
N MET A 1 52.90 -33.67 60.95
CA MET A 1 51.48 -33.65 61.38
C MET A 1 50.84 -32.47 60.65
N GLU A 2 49.81 -32.77 59.84
CA GLU A 2 48.79 -31.87 59.23
C GLU A 2 49.25 -30.81 58.22
N VAL A 3 49.07 -30.97 56.89
CA VAL A 3 47.86 -30.94 56.01
C VAL A 3 47.47 -29.50 55.57
N PRO A 4 47.07 -29.28 54.29
CA PRO A 4 47.20 -28.03 53.55
C PRO A 4 45.88 -27.26 53.38
N THR A 5 45.93 -26.01 52.91
CA THR A 5 44.84 -25.30 52.21
C THR A 5 45.49 -24.30 51.23
N SER A 6 45.57 -24.55 49.92
CA SER A 6 44.55 -24.53 48.86
C SER A 6 43.83 -23.19 48.67
N SER A 7 44.11 -22.57 47.52
CA SER A 7 43.12 -22.00 46.59
C SER A 7 42.33 -20.74 46.98
N SER A 8 42.77 -19.57 46.49
CA SER A 8 41.88 -18.40 46.34
C SER A 8 42.20 -17.49 45.13
N SER A 9 42.75 -18.02 44.03
CA SER A 9 43.20 -17.20 42.89
C SER A 9 42.38 -17.34 41.59
N HIS A 10 41.41 -18.26 41.50
CA HIS A 10 40.73 -18.57 40.23
C HIS A 10 39.33 -17.97 40.05
N ASN A 11 38.78 -17.26 41.04
CA ASN A 11 37.36 -16.88 41.04
C ASN A 11 37.10 -15.48 40.45
N ASN A 12 38.13 -14.63 40.41
CA ASN A 12 37.98 -13.23 40.02
C ASN A 12 38.12 -13.04 38.49
N SER A 13 38.97 -13.82 37.83
CA SER A 13 39.19 -13.72 36.38
C SER A 13 38.02 -14.24 35.54
N THR A 14 37.28 -15.25 36.02
CA THR A 14 36.08 -15.78 35.34
C THR A 14 34.88 -14.86 35.49
N ALA A 15 34.71 -14.21 36.65
CA ALA A 15 33.65 -13.23 36.90
C ALA A 15 33.78 -11.96 36.03
N ILE A 16 35.01 -11.52 35.75
CA ILE A 16 35.27 -10.34 34.92
C ILE A 16 34.97 -10.62 33.42
N VAL A 17 35.33 -11.79 32.89
CA VAL A 17 35.09 -12.11 31.47
C VAL A 17 33.59 -12.29 31.17
N LEU A 18 32.81 -12.84 32.10
CA LEU A 18 31.36 -13.00 31.95
C LEU A 18 30.61 -11.66 31.97
N THR A 19 31.06 -10.67 32.76
CA THR A 19 30.43 -9.35 32.84
C THR A 19 30.68 -8.50 31.59
N PHE A 20 31.90 -8.54 31.02
CA PHE A 20 32.19 -7.88 29.73
C PHE A 20 31.47 -8.53 28.54
N GLY A 21 31.36 -9.85 28.51
CA GLY A 21 30.63 -10.58 27.45
C GLY A 21 29.13 -10.24 27.43
N LEU A 22 28.49 -10.17 28.59
CA LEU A 22 27.08 -9.77 28.71
C LEU A 22 26.86 -8.29 28.33
N GLY A 23 27.81 -7.40 28.67
CA GLY A 23 27.78 -5.99 28.28
C GLY A 23 27.86 -5.80 26.77
N ALA A 24 28.74 -6.53 26.07
CA ALA A 24 28.88 -6.45 24.62
C ALA A 24 27.63 -6.98 23.89
N VAL A 25 27.05 -8.09 24.36
CA VAL A 25 25.79 -8.62 23.81
C VAL A 25 24.63 -7.64 24.07
N GLY A 26 24.52 -7.09 25.28
CA GLY A 26 23.51 -6.09 25.63
C GLY A 26 23.60 -4.83 24.78
N THR A 27 24.80 -4.27 24.59
CA THR A 27 25.02 -3.10 23.72
C THR A 27 24.73 -3.41 22.25
N TYR A 28 25.10 -4.58 21.74
CA TYR A 28 24.75 -5.02 20.40
C TYR A 28 23.23 -5.10 20.19
N TYR A 29 22.50 -5.72 21.12
CA TYR A 29 21.04 -5.76 21.09
C TYR A 29 20.41 -4.36 21.19
N LEU A 30 20.95 -3.46 22.01
CA LEU A 30 20.48 -2.06 22.11
C LEU A 30 20.68 -1.30 20.78
N ILE A 31 21.83 -1.47 20.12
CA ILE A 31 22.11 -0.85 18.81
C ILE A 31 21.15 -1.37 17.74
N LEU A 32 20.95 -2.69 17.67
CA LEU A 32 19.98 -3.32 16.75
C LEU A 32 18.55 -2.86 17.04
N TRP A 33 18.15 -2.81 18.31
CA TRP A 33 16.84 -2.31 18.73
C TRP A 33 16.64 -0.87 18.29
N ASN A 34 17.62 0.01 18.52
CA ASN A 34 17.53 1.42 18.16
C ASN A 34 17.44 1.60 16.63
N LYS A 35 18.24 0.86 15.85
CA LYS A 35 18.15 0.84 14.38
C LYS A 35 16.77 0.36 13.90
N ASN A 36 16.26 -0.74 14.44
CA ASN A 36 14.95 -1.27 14.09
C ASN A 36 13.81 -0.34 14.52
N SER A 37 13.92 0.31 15.69
CA SER A 37 12.96 1.31 16.17
C SER A 37 12.93 2.53 15.26
N LYS A 38 14.09 3.06 14.86
CA LYS A 38 14.18 4.17 13.87
C LYS A 38 13.56 3.76 12.53
N LYS A 39 13.87 2.57 12.01
CA LYS A 39 13.27 2.05 10.76
C LYS A 39 11.76 1.92 10.87
N ARG A 40 11.24 1.36 11.97
CA ARG A 40 9.80 1.27 12.23
C ARG A 40 9.14 2.65 12.29
N LYS A 41 9.75 3.62 12.98
CA LYS A 41 9.25 5.00 13.04
C LYS A 41 9.22 5.66 11.66
N HIS A 42 10.27 5.48 10.87
CA HIS A 42 10.35 6.01 9.49
C HIS A 42 9.27 5.39 8.59
N LEU A 43 9.14 4.05 8.58
CA LEU A 43 8.09 3.38 7.80
C LEU A 43 6.68 3.78 8.26
N LYS A 44 6.45 3.96 9.56
CA LYS A 44 5.17 4.48 10.07
C LYS A 44 4.88 5.89 9.55
N ARG A 45 5.88 6.77 9.47
CA ARG A 45 5.72 8.13 8.89
C ARG A 45 5.37 8.06 7.41
N LEU A 46 6.12 7.27 6.62
CA LEU A 46 5.84 7.10 5.19
C LEU A 46 4.45 6.53 4.92
N ARG A 47 4.02 5.54 5.71
CA ARG A 47 2.66 4.99 5.61
C ARG A 47 1.61 6.05 5.88
N LYS A 48 1.77 6.86 6.93
CA LYS A 48 0.84 7.95 7.25
C LYS A 48 0.79 9.02 6.15
N LEU A 49 1.92 9.36 5.54
CA LEU A 49 1.96 10.31 4.43
C LEU A 49 1.20 9.77 3.23
N ARG A 50 1.50 8.53 2.81
CA ARG A 50 0.79 7.89 1.68
C ARG A 50 -0.69 7.67 1.95
N GLU A 51 -1.06 7.37 3.19
CA GLU A 51 -2.46 7.26 3.59
C GLU A 51 -3.20 8.59 3.47
N LYS A 52 -2.56 9.71 3.84
CA LYS A 52 -3.13 11.05 3.66
C LYS A 52 -3.29 11.39 2.17
N GLU A 53 -2.22 11.22 1.38
CA GLU A 53 -2.25 11.46 -0.08
C GLU A 53 -3.37 10.64 -0.74
N ARG A 54 -3.49 9.36 -0.38
CA ARG A 54 -4.57 8.49 -0.86
C ARG A 54 -5.95 8.99 -0.41
N GLN A 55 -6.11 9.38 0.86
CA GLN A 55 -7.39 9.89 1.36
C GLN A 55 -7.80 11.19 0.64
N GLU A 56 -6.84 12.07 0.34
CA GLU A 56 -7.07 13.28 -0.42
C GLU A 56 -7.50 12.96 -1.85
N GLN A 57 -6.76 12.08 -2.54
CA GLN A 57 -7.10 11.61 -3.90
C GLN A 57 -8.51 10.98 -3.92
N PHE A 58 -8.82 10.12 -2.96
CA PHE A 58 -10.12 9.45 -2.89
C PHE A 58 -11.26 10.42 -2.60
N ARG A 59 -11.02 11.42 -1.74
CA ARG A 59 -12.00 12.47 -1.45
C ARG A 59 -12.28 13.32 -2.68
N GLU A 60 -11.24 13.67 -3.43
CA GLU A 60 -11.38 14.43 -4.67
C GLU A 60 -12.23 13.66 -5.69
N PHE A 61 -11.89 12.40 -5.96
CA PHE A 61 -12.70 11.58 -6.86
C PHE A 61 -14.12 11.37 -6.35
N ALA A 62 -14.34 11.18 -5.04
CA ALA A 62 -15.68 11.00 -4.49
C ALA A 62 -16.58 12.24 -4.67
N LEU A 63 -15.99 13.44 -4.68
CA LEU A 63 -16.71 14.69 -4.94
C LEU A 63 -17.03 14.87 -6.43
N GLN A 64 -16.10 14.49 -7.31
CA GLN A 64 -16.24 14.66 -8.76
C GLN A 64 -17.10 13.56 -9.40
N LEU A 65 -17.02 12.33 -8.88
CA LEU A 65 -17.60 11.12 -9.46
C LEU A 65 -18.54 10.44 -8.45
N PRO A 66 -19.72 11.03 -8.18
CA PRO A 66 -20.70 10.42 -7.31
C PRO A 66 -21.23 9.12 -7.95
N PHE A 67 -21.33 8.06 -7.14
CA PHE A 67 -21.93 6.82 -7.62
C PHE A 67 -23.46 6.96 -7.69
N ASP A 68 -23.97 7.16 -8.90
CA ASP A 68 -25.38 7.41 -9.19
C ASP A 68 -26.05 6.24 -9.95
N LYS A 69 -27.30 6.44 -10.37
CA LYS A 69 -28.05 5.43 -11.14
C LYS A 69 -27.38 5.10 -12.47
N GLY A 70 -26.77 6.09 -13.14
CA GLY A 70 -26.06 5.88 -14.40
C GLY A 70 -24.83 5.00 -14.22
N SER A 71 -24.01 5.32 -13.22
CA SER A 71 -22.83 4.53 -12.83
C SER A 71 -23.21 3.10 -12.45
N ALA A 72 -24.28 2.93 -11.67
CA ALA A 72 -24.78 1.62 -11.28
C ALA A 72 -25.24 0.79 -12.50
N ALA A 73 -25.91 1.42 -13.47
CA ALA A 73 -26.33 0.74 -14.69
C ALA A 73 -25.14 0.26 -15.54
N ILE A 74 -24.08 1.08 -15.67
CA ILE A 74 -22.87 0.71 -16.39
C ILE A 74 -22.16 -0.47 -15.70
N VAL A 75 -21.95 -0.38 -14.39
CA VAL A 75 -21.25 -1.42 -13.61
C VAL A 75 -22.02 -2.74 -13.57
N ALA A 76 -23.35 -2.69 -13.72
CA ALA A 76 -24.19 -3.89 -13.78
C ALA A 76 -24.19 -4.59 -15.15
N LEU A 77 -23.59 -3.99 -16.19
CA LEU A 77 -23.53 -4.62 -17.50
C LEU A 77 -22.64 -5.86 -17.49
N PRO A 78 -23.07 -6.97 -18.14
CA PRO A 78 -22.19 -8.07 -18.49
C PRO A 78 -21.00 -7.59 -19.33
N PHE A 79 -19.85 -8.27 -19.20
CA PHE A 79 -18.61 -7.85 -19.87
C PHE A 79 -18.75 -7.80 -21.40
N ASP A 80 -19.38 -8.81 -22.01
CA ASP A 80 -19.65 -8.88 -23.44
C ASP A 80 -20.51 -7.71 -23.93
N VAL A 81 -21.56 -7.37 -23.16
CA VAL A 81 -22.43 -6.23 -23.47
C VAL A 81 -21.69 -4.90 -23.29
N LEU A 82 -20.85 -4.77 -22.27
CA LEU A 82 -20.06 -3.57 -22.02
C LEU A 82 -19.07 -3.31 -23.17
N VAL A 83 -18.34 -4.36 -23.58
CA VAL A 83 -17.38 -4.28 -24.70
C VAL A 83 -18.10 -3.98 -26.01
N ASP A 84 -19.22 -4.65 -26.30
CA ASP A 84 -20.01 -4.38 -27.51
C ASP A 84 -20.46 -2.91 -27.57
N LYS A 85 -20.94 -2.35 -26.45
CA LYS A 85 -21.33 -0.93 -26.37
C LYS A 85 -20.18 0.05 -26.53
N LEU A 86 -19.00 -0.28 -26.00
CA LEU A 86 -17.78 0.50 -26.20
C LEU A 86 -17.32 0.45 -27.66
N GLN A 87 -17.35 -0.72 -28.29
CA GLN A 87 -17.00 -0.90 -29.71
C GLN A 87 -17.98 -0.14 -30.62
N LYS A 88 -19.27 -0.12 -30.29
CA LYS A 88 -20.29 0.64 -31.03
C LYS A 88 -20.31 2.14 -30.71
N ARG A 89 -19.48 2.60 -29.76
CA ARG A 89 -19.46 3.99 -29.23
C ARG A 89 -20.79 4.45 -28.64
N GLU A 90 -21.61 3.51 -28.20
CA GLU A 90 -22.82 3.80 -27.41
C GLU A 90 -22.44 4.22 -25.98
N LEU A 91 -21.31 3.73 -25.50
CA LEU A 91 -20.66 4.17 -24.27
C LEU A 91 -19.27 4.72 -24.58
N LYS A 92 -18.89 5.75 -23.83
CA LYS A 92 -17.53 6.31 -23.85
C LYS A 92 -16.64 5.60 -22.84
N ALA A 93 -15.38 5.37 -23.20
CA ALA A 93 -14.35 4.82 -22.32
C ALA A 93 -14.25 5.63 -21.02
N LYS A 94 -14.27 6.97 -21.13
CA LYS A 94 -14.26 7.85 -19.95
C LYS A 94 -15.45 7.59 -19.02
N GLN A 95 -16.66 7.46 -19.56
CA GLN A 95 -17.85 7.23 -18.75
C GLN A 95 -17.79 5.89 -18.01
N VAL A 96 -17.27 4.86 -18.69
CA VAL A 96 -17.08 3.54 -18.08
C VAL A 96 -16.04 3.61 -16.97
N LEU A 97 -14.88 4.23 -17.23
CA LEU A 97 -13.84 4.42 -16.23
C LEU A 97 -14.35 5.17 -14.99
N GLU A 98 -15.05 6.28 -15.18
CA GLU A 98 -15.64 7.08 -14.10
C GLU A 98 -16.63 6.25 -13.26
N ALA A 99 -17.48 5.43 -13.89
CA ALA A 99 -18.41 4.56 -13.18
C ALA A 99 -17.69 3.49 -12.34
N TYR A 100 -16.62 2.89 -12.86
CA TYR A 100 -15.81 1.92 -12.11
C TYR A 100 -15.01 2.59 -10.99
N ILE A 101 -14.47 3.80 -11.17
CA ILE A 101 -13.84 4.57 -10.09
C ILE A 101 -14.87 4.85 -8.99
N ALA A 102 -16.05 5.34 -9.35
CA ALA A 102 -17.12 5.63 -8.40
C ALA A 102 -17.52 4.38 -7.60
N LYS A 103 -17.68 3.22 -8.26
CA LYS A 103 -17.94 1.95 -7.55
C LYS A 103 -16.77 1.54 -6.66
N THR A 104 -15.54 1.71 -7.14
CA THR A 104 -14.32 1.37 -6.41
C THR A 104 -14.23 2.17 -5.12
N LEU A 105 -14.54 3.46 -5.14
CA LEU A 105 -14.53 4.32 -3.95
C LEU A 105 -15.50 3.83 -2.86
N LEU A 106 -16.63 3.24 -3.24
CA LEU A 106 -17.57 2.63 -2.28
C LEU A 106 -17.00 1.36 -1.65
N VAL A 107 -16.45 0.46 -2.46
CA VAL A 107 -16.05 -0.88 -1.99
C VAL A 107 -14.65 -0.88 -1.33
N THR A 108 -13.76 0.02 -1.75
CA THR A 108 -12.39 0.09 -1.22
C THR A 108 -12.34 0.47 0.26
N GLN A 109 -13.37 1.16 0.77
CA GLN A 109 -13.48 1.47 2.21
C GLN A 109 -13.62 0.20 3.06
N GLU A 110 -14.31 -0.81 2.53
CA GLU A 110 -14.51 -2.10 3.20
C GLU A 110 -13.34 -3.06 2.94
N PHE A 111 -12.91 -3.18 1.68
CA PHE A 111 -11.96 -4.22 1.27
C PHE A 111 -10.50 -3.77 1.17
N ASN A 112 -10.23 -2.46 1.22
CA ASN A 112 -8.87 -1.90 1.07
C ASN A 112 -8.13 -2.45 -0.16
N CYS A 113 -8.84 -2.56 -1.29
CA CYS A 113 -8.34 -3.21 -2.50
C CYS A 113 -7.58 -2.28 -3.44
N VAL A 114 -7.71 -0.95 -3.28
CA VAL A 114 -7.02 0.04 -4.13
C VAL A 114 -6.08 0.90 -3.30
N ALA A 115 -4.81 0.91 -3.72
CA ALA A 115 -3.77 1.71 -3.07
C ALA A 115 -3.70 3.15 -3.62
N GLN A 116 -3.90 3.32 -4.92
CA GLN A 116 -3.78 4.59 -5.64
C GLN A 116 -4.54 4.48 -6.97
N PHE A 117 -5.11 5.59 -7.43
CA PHE A 117 -5.59 5.73 -8.81
C PHE A 117 -4.50 6.27 -9.72
N ILE A 118 -4.50 5.84 -10.98
CA ILE A 118 -3.55 6.33 -11.99
C ILE A 118 -3.99 7.73 -12.43
N ASP A 119 -3.17 8.75 -12.16
CA ASP A 119 -3.54 10.16 -12.39
C ASP A 119 -3.90 10.46 -13.86
N LYS A 120 -3.24 9.79 -14.81
CA LYS A 120 -3.47 9.96 -16.25
C LYS A 120 -4.61 9.11 -16.82
N SER A 121 -5.28 8.28 -16.01
CA SER A 121 -6.29 7.35 -16.51
C SER A 121 -7.46 8.05 -17.21
N ILE A 122 -7.92 9.18 -16.67
CA ILE A 122 -8.98 9.99 -17.27
C ILE A 122 -8.52 10.62 -18.60
N GLU A 123 -7.26 11.08 -18.68
CA GLU A 123 -6.67 11.61 -19.91
C GLU A 123 -6.63 10.53 -21.00
N TRP A 124 -6.11 9.35 -20.68
CA TRP A 124 -6.06 8.21 -21.62
C TRP A 124 -7.44 7.77 -22.10
N ALA A 125 -8.45 7.78 -21.21
CA ALA A 125 -9.82 7.46 -21.60
C ALA A 125 -10.40 8.51 -22.57
N ASN A 126 -10.13 9.80 -22.36
CA ASN A 126 -10.52 10.86 -23.31
C ASN A 126 -9.80 10.71 -24.66
N GLU A 127 -8.50 10.40 -24.65
CA GLU A 127 -7.73 10.16 -25.87
C GLU A 127 -8.30 8.98 -26.66
N LEU A 128 -8.71 7.91 -25.95
CA LEU A 128 -9.30 6.73 -26.53
C LEU A 128 -10.66 7.03 -27.18
N ASP A 129 -11.50 7.81 -26.49
CA ASP A 129 -12.79 8.30 -27.01
C ASP A 129 -12.63 9.22 -28.23
N ALA A 130 -11.51 9.94 -28.32
CA ALA A 130 -11.22 10.88 -29.40
C ALA A 130 -10.66 10.22 -30.67
N LEU A 131 -10.28 8.93 -30.62
CA LEU A 131 -9.79 8.24 -31.81
C LEU A 131 -10.86 8.20 -32.91
N PRO A 132 -10.49 8.21 -34.20
CA PRO A 132 -11.45 8.08 -35.29
C PRO A 132 -12.05 6.66 -35.37
N GLU A 133 -11.26 5.65 -34.99
CA GLU A 133 -11.63 4.24 -35.05
C GLU A 133 -11.43 3.55 -33.69
N VAL A 134 -12.11 2.42 -33.52
CA VAL A 134 -12.03 1.59 -32.31
C VAL A 134 -10.69 0.87 -32.26
N LYS A 135 -10.00 0.97 -31.12
CA LYS A 135 -8.66 0.39 -30.93
C LYS A 135 -8.74 -1.05 -30.44
N GLY A 136 -9.10 -1.97 -31.33
CA GLY A 136 -9.05 -3.41 -31.08
C GLY A 136 -10.16 -3.93 -30.13
N PRO A 137 -10.08 -5.21 -29.73
CA PRO A 137 -11.17 -5.90 -29.03
C PRO A 137 -11.40 -5.41 -27.59
N LEU A 138 -10.39 -4.80 -26.96
CA LEU A 138 -10.45 -4.24 -25.60
C LEU A 138 -10.41 -2.71 -25.65
N HIS A 139 -11.18 -2.11 -26.56
CA HIS A 139 -11.37 -0.67 -26.58
C HIS A 139 -12.24 -0.24 -25.39
N GLY A 140 -11.66 0.54 -24.49
CA GLY A 140 -12.29 1.02 -23.25
C GLY A 140 -11.30 1.04 -22.10
#